data_AF-A0A929DUZ0-F1
#
_entry.id   AF-A0A929DUZ0-F1
#
_cell.length_a   1.000
_cell.length_b   1.000
_cell.length_c   1.000
_cell.angle_alpha   90.00
_cell.angle_beta   90.00
_cell.angle_gamma   90.00
#
_symmetry.space_group_name_H-M   'P 1'
#
loop_
_entity.id
_entity.type
_entity.pdbx_description
1 polymer ?
#
loop_
_entity_poly.entity_id
_entity_poly.type
_entity_poly.pdbx_seq_one_letter_code
_entity_poly.pdbx_strand_id
1 'polypeptide(L)'
;MIATEQVTKITERIAHLREKVLSTKPTVCTERARFYTEVYRDNEEQPVIIKRALALQKTLEKMTIFIDEGELIVGNQSSGHRAAPIFPEYAVDWLPEEMDELDKRPGDAFFITEEHKEELKKIAKWWKGKVLWDRGRALMTQELRDLQDSAIIKATGNLTSGDAHI
;
A
#
# COMPACT_ATOMS: atom_id res chain seq x y z
N MET A 1 -2.83 -32.16 35.67
CA MET A 1 -4.10 -31.57 35.19
C MET A 1 -3.73 -30.32 34.43
N ILE A 2 -3.79 -30.35 33.10
CA ILE A 2 -3.58 -29.16 32.28
C ILE A 2 -4.83 -28.30 32.50
N ALA A 3 -4.68 -27.12 33.09
CA ALA A 3 -5.77 -26.17 33.17
C ALA A 3 -6.16 -25.81 31.73
N THR A 4 -7.30 -26.32 31.27
CA THR A 4 -7.94 -25.84 30.05
C THR A 4 -8.25 -24.37 30.30
N GLU A 5 -7.51 -23.48 29.61
CA GLU A 5 -7.79 -22.04 29.63
C GLU A 5 -9.28 -21.82 29.33
N GLN A 6 -9.95 -21.09 30.22
CA GLN A 6 -11.30 -20.62 29.95
C GLN A 6 -11.24 -19.74 28.71
N VAL A 7 -11.80 -20.23 27.59
CA VAL A 7 -12.07 -19.40 26.42
C VAL A 7 -13.06 -18.33 26.85
N THR A 8 -12.55 -17.15 27.17
CA THR A 8 -13.37 -16.01 27.59
C THR A 8 -14.34 -15.65 26.46
N LYS A 9 -15.62 -15.53 26.80
CA LYS A 9 -16.68 -15.13 25.88
C LYS A 9 -16.35 -13.74 25.31
N ILE A 10 -16.24 -13.65 23.98
CA ILE A 10 -15.99 -12.40 23.26
C ILE A 10 -17.15 -11.44 23.54
N THR A 11 -16.84 -10.18 23.89
CA THR A 11 -17.87 -9.14 24.09
C THR A 11 -18.57 -8.80 22.77
N GLU A 12 -19.81 -8.34 22.84
CA GLU A 12 -20.60 -7.95 21.65
C GLU A 12 -19.88 -6.90 20.80
N ARG A 13 -19.20 -5.93 21.43
CA ARG A 13 -18.36 -4.92 20.76
C ARG A 13 -17.26 -5.56 19.91
N ILE A 14 -16.50 -6.51 20.48
CA ILE A 14 -15.40 -7.16 19.76
C ILE A 14 -15.94 -8.09 18.66
N ALA A 15 -17.07 -8.76 18.89
CA ALA A 15 -17.73 -9.56 17.88
C ALA A 15 -18.18 -8.70 16.68
N HIS A 16 -18.76 -7.51 16.96
CA HIS A 16 -19.15 -6.54 15.94
C HIS A 16 -17.96 -6.04 15.11
N LEU A 17 -16.88 -5.59 15.76
CA LEU A 17 -15.68 -5.11 15.07
C LEU A 17 -15.03 -6.21 14.20
N ARG A 18 -14.98 -7.45 14.71
CA ARG A 18 -14.47 -8.60 13.94
C ARG A 18 -15.32 -8.85 12.70
N GLU A 19 -16.64 -8.89 12.84
CA GLU A 19 -17.54 -9.12 11.71
C GLU A 19 -17.42 -8.01 10.67
N LYS A 20 -17.28 -6.76 11.09
CA LYS A 20 -17.06 -5.62 10.19
C LYS A 20 -15.80 -5.78 9.36
N VAL A 21 -14.67 -6.19 9.96
CA VAL A 21 -13.43 -6.46 9.21
C VAL A 21 -13.62 -7.62 8.23
N LEU A 22 -14.24 -8.71 8.66
CA LEU A 22 -14.42 -9.91 7.81
C LEU A 22 -15.36 -9.67 6.63
N SER A 23 -16.44 -8.92 6.84
CA SER A 23 -17.45 -8.59 5.82
C SER A 23 -17.03 -7.45 4.89
N THR A 24 -16.07 -6.60 5.29
CA THR A 24 -15.57 -5.52 4.45
C THR A 24 -14.82 -6.04 3.24
N LYS A 25 -15.22 -5.59 2.05
CA LYS A 25 -14.51 -5.83 0.79
C LYS A 25 -13.21 -5.00 0.75
N PRO A 26 -12.03 -5.62 0.53
CA PRO A 26 -10.79 -4.87 0.38
C PRO A 26 -10.83 -3.92 -0.81
N THR A 27 -10.38 -2.69 -0.63
CA THR A 27 -10.37 -1.66 -1.69
C THR A 27 -8.99 -1.04 -1.82
N VAL A 28 -8.78 -0.18 -2.82
CA VAL A 28 -7.54 0.61 -2.94
C VAL A 28 -7.78 2.07 -2.57
N CYS A 29 -6.92 2.60 -1.72
CA CYS A 29 -6.88 4.00 -1.33
C CYS A 29 -5.78 4.74 -2.11
N THR A 30 -6.15 5.82 -2.80
CA THR A 30 -5.24 6.62 -3.62
C THR A 30 -4.66 7.83 -2.88
N GLU A 31 -5.21 8.22 -1.73
CA GLU A 31 -4.85 9.46 -1.01
C GLU A 31 -3.35 9.59 -0.77
N ARG A 32 -2.72 8.56 -0.21
CA ARG A 32 -1.28 8.57 0.06
C ARG A 32 -0.48 8.76 -1.23
N ALA A 33 -0.81 8.00 -2.28
CA ALA A 33 -0.11 8.10 -3.56
C ALA A 33 -0.26 9.49 -4.18
N ARG A 34 -1.46 10.09 -4.08
CA ARG A 34 -1.73 11.47 -4.50
C ARG A 34 -0.86 12.45 -3.73
N PHE A 35 -0.91 12.44 -2.40
CA PHE A 35 -0.14 13.38 -1.57
C PHE A 35 1.37 13.25 -1.76
N TYR A 36 1.88 12.02 -1.83
CA TYR A 36 3.30 11.77 -2.10
C TYR A 36 3.71 12.30 -3.47
N THR A 37 2.89 12.08 -4.50
CA THR A 37 3.16 12.57 -5.86
C THR A 37 3.16 14.09 -5.91
N GLU A 38 2.21 14.76 -5.25
CA GLU A 38 2.16 16.22 -5.17
C GLU A 38 3.41 16.79 -4.48
N VAL A 39 3.76 16.29 -3.28
CA VAL A 39 4.96 16.77 -2.58
C VAL A 39 6.21 16.56 -3.42
N TYR A 40 6.38 15.39 -4.03
CA TYR A 40 7.56 15.11 -4.82
C TYR A 40 7.68 15.98 -6.07
N ARG A 41 6.56 16.39 -6.68
CA ARG A 41 6.51 17.36 -7.80
C ARG A 41 6.86 18.77 -7.36
N ASP A 42 6.31 19.21 -6.23
CA ASP A 42 6.46 20.58 -5.75
C ASP A 42 7.84 20.84 -5.11
N ASN A 43 8.63 19.79 -4.90
CA ASN A 43 9.92 19.83 -4.20
C ASN A 43 10.99 19.03 -4.97
N GLU A 44 11.04 19.13 -6.30
CA GLU A 44 11.98 18.38 -7.14
C GLU A 44 13.45 18.65 -6.79
N GLU A 45 13.76 19.85 -6.32
CA GLU A 45 15.08 20.34 -5.93
C GLU A 45 15.54 19.85 -4.55
N GLN A 46 14.62 19.41 -3.69
CA GLN A 46 14.95 19.01 -2.33
C GLN A 46 15.67 17.65 -2.28
N PRO A 47 16.50 17.38 -1.25
CA PRO A 47 17.00 16.05 -0.97
C PRO A 47 15.86 15.04 -0.72
N VAL A 48 16.04 13.77 -1.11
CA VAL A 48 14.99 12.73 -0.96
C VAL A 48 14.48 12.61 0.47
N ILE A 49 15.35 12.76 1.47
CA ILE A 49 14.95 12.69 2.88
C ILE A 49 13.94 13.78 3.26
N ILE A 50 14.11 14.99 2.72
CA ILE A 50 13.21 16.11 2.95
C ILE A 50 11.88 15.87 2.23
N LYS A 51 11.91 15.40 0.98
CA LYS A 51 10.68 15.04 0.24
C LYS A 51 9.85 14.00 0.99
N ARG A 52 10.49 12.97 1.55
CA ARG A 52 9.81 11.92 2.33
C ARG A 52 9.20 12.47 3.62
N ALA A 53 9.92 13.34 4.33
CA ALA A 53 9.41 14.00 5.54
C ALA A 53 8.17 14.85 5.23
N LEU A 54 8.24 15.69 4.20
CA LEU A 54 7.13 16.53 3.75
C LEU A 54 5.93 15.69 3.25
N ALA A 55 6.19 14.60 2.54
CA ALA A 55 5.14 13.72 2.00
C ALA A 55 4.41 12.98 3.13
N LEU A 56 5.14 12.52 4.14
CA LEU A 56 4.54 11.97 5.36
C LEU A 56 3.72 13.02 6.10
N GLN A 57 4.28 14.22 6.31
CA GLN A 57 3.57 15.33 6.95
C GLN A 57 2.26 15.62 6.23
N LYS A 58 2.29 15.84 4.91
CA LYS A 58 1.08 16.13 4.11
C LYS A 58 0.06 14.99 4.21
N THR A 59 0.51 13.75 4.22
CA THR A 59 -0.38 12.59 4.37
C THR A 59 -1.08 12.62 5.73
N LEU A 60 -0.34 12.80 6.82
CA LEU A 60 -0.91 12.83 8.18
C LEU A 60 -1.81 14.06 8.41
N GLU A 61 -1.55 15.18 7.75
CA GLU A 61 -2.37 16.39 7.83
C GLU A 61 -3.66 16.34 7.00
N LYS A 62 -3.70 15.52 5.94
CA LYS A 62 -4.76 15.57 4.92
C LYS A 62 -5.51 14.26 4.69
N MET A 63 -4.99 13.13 5.14
CA MET A 63 -5.67 11.85 4.96
C MET A 63 -7.03 11.86 5.64
N THR A 64 -7.97 11.10 5.08
CA THR A 64 -9.25 10.88 5.71
C THR A 64 -9.02 10.22 7.08
N ILE A 65 -9.60 10.80 8.14
CA ILE A 65 -9.58 10.26 9.51
C ILE A 65 -11.02 9.96 9.94
N PHE A 66 -11.22 8.79 10.54
CA PHE A 66 -12.50 8.41 11.11
C PHE A 66 -12.27 7.59 12.40
N ILE A 67 -13.29 7.59 13.25
CA ILE A 67 -13.38 6.71 14.42
C ILE A 67 -14.65 5.89 14.22
N ASP A 68 -14.50 4.58 14.23
CA ASP A 68 -15.60 3.68 13.96
C ASP A 68 -16.37 3.30 15.23
N GLU A 69 -17.62 2.89 15.06
CA GLU A 69 -18.49 2.55 16.19
C GLU A 69 -17.91 1.38 17.00
N GLY A 70 -17.70 1.62 18.30
CA GLY A 70 -17.15 0.62 19.21
C GLY A 70 -15.62 0.56 19.26
N GLU A 71 -14.90 1.40 18.51
CA GLU A 71 -13.45 1.52 18.65
C GLU A 71 -13.07 2.17 19.99
N LEU A 72 -12.20 1.49 20.74
CA LEU A 72 -11.54 2.05 21.94
C LEU A 72 -10.08 2.42 21.69
N ILE A 73 -9.45 1.76 20.71
CA ILE A 73 -8.15 2.10 20.18
C ILE A 73 -8.41 2.63 18.77
N VAL A 74 -8.08 3.89 18.54
CA VAL A 74 -8.40 4.60 17.30
C VAL A 74 -7.16 4.72 16.42
N GLY A 75 -7.39 4.83 15.12
CA GLY A 75 -6.36 5.06 14.12
C GLY A 75 -6.62 4.23 12.87
N ASN A 76 -6.74 4.92 11.73
CA ASN A 76 -6.94 4.32 10.43
C ASN A 76 -5.71 4.53 9.54
N GLN A 77 -5.38 3.55 8.70
CA GLN A 77 -4.23 3.59 7.78
C GLN A 77 -4.55 4.31 6.46
N SER A 78 -5.82 4.32 6.08
CA SER A 78 -6.33 4.74 4.78
C SER A 78 -7.78 5.22 4.92
N SER A 79 -8.39 5.66 3.82
CA SER A 79 -9.72 6.27 3.82
C SER A 79 -10.88 5.32 4.14
N GLY A 80 -10.63 4.02 4.29
CA GLY A 80 -11.67 3.05 4.64
C GLY A 80 -11.12 1.76 5.21
N HIS A 81 -12.01 0.97 5.83
CA HIS A 81 -11.63 -0.35 6.36
C HIS A 81 -11.10 -1.25 5.24
N ARG A 82 -10.00 -1.97 5.54
CA ARG A 82 -9.32 -2.87 4.59
C ARG A 82 -8.96 -2.23 3.24
N ALA A 83 -8.87 -0.90 3.17
CA ALA A 83 -8.39 -0.21 1.98
C ALA A 83 -6.85 -0.19 1.99
N ALA A 84 -6.22 -0.73 0.95
CA ALA A 84 -4.76 -0.73 0.80
C ALA A 84 -4.30 0.63 0.22
N PRO A 85 -3.48 1.41 0.93
CA PRO A 85 -2.88 2.61 0.36
C PRO A 85 -1.80 2.24 -0.67
N ILE A 86 -1.69 3.02 -1.74
CA ILE A 86 -0.64 2.84 -2.75
C ILE A 86 0.66 3.58 -2.34
N PHE A 87 1.79 2.91 -2.56
CA PHE A 87 3.13 3.41 -2.28
C PHE A 87 3.94 3.54 -3.58
N PRO A 88 3.70 4.62 -4.35
CA PRO A 88 4.20 4.71 -5.72
C PRO A 88 5.72 4.89 -5.79
N GLU A 89 6.40 5.20 -4.69
CA GLU A 89 7.86 5.37 -4.69
C GLU A 89 8.66 4.06 -4.85
N TYR A 90 8.03 2.89 -4.65
CA TYR A 90 8.72 1.59 -4.72
C TYR A 90 8.62 0.94 -6.09
N ALA A 91 7.39 0.76 -6.59
CA ALA A 91 7.13 0.17 -7.91
C ALA A 91 5.76 0.61 -8.44
N VAL A 92 5.69 0.93 -9.73
CA VAL A 92 4.45 1.43 -10.37
C VAL A 92 4.11 0.75 -11.69
N ASP A 93 5.02 -0.02 -12.29
CA ASP A 93 4.78 -0.63 -13.61
C ASP A 93 3.62 -1.64 -13.60
N TRP A 94 3.38 -2.31 -12.46
CA TRP A 94 2.27 -3.25 -12.30
C TRP A 94 0.90 -2.57 -12.25
N LEU A 95 0.83 -1.27 -11.87
CA LEU A 95 -0.45 -0.58 -11.68
C LEU A 95 -1.28 -0.57 -12.99
N PRO A 96 -0.80 -0.04 -14.13
CA PRO A 96 -1.60 0.00 -15.34
C PRO A 96 -1.96 -1.38 -15.91
N GLU A 97 -1.14 -2.40 -15.64
CA GLU A 97 -1.28 -3.74 -16.20
C GLU A 97 -2.27 -4.61 -15.42
N GLU A 98 -2.27 -4.49 -14.09
CA GLU A 98 -3.02 -5.42 -13.23
C GLU A 98 -4.29 -4.83 -12.63
N MET A 99 -4.49 -3.50 -12.70
CA MET A 99 -5.61 -2.85 -12.02
C MET A 99 -7.00 -3.30 -12.48
N ASP A 100 -7.14 -3.78 -13.72
CA ASP A 100 -8.40 -4.31 -14.27
C ASP A 100 -8.64 -5.80 -13.93
N GLU A 101 -7.66 -6.46 -13.31
CA GLU A 101 -7.70 -7.87 -12.92
C GLU A 101 -7.65 -8.05 -11.38
N LEU A 102 -7.46 -6.97 -10.62
CA LEU A 102 -7.33 -7.01 -9.16
C LEU A 102 -8.54 -7.62 -8.46
N ASP A 103 -9.74 -7.41 -8.98
CA ASP A 103 -11.00 -7.93 -8.42
C ASP A 103 -11.28 -9.39 -8.82
N LYS A 104 -10.54 -9.92 -9.80
CA LYS A 104 -10.68 -11.29 -10.34
C LYS A 104 -9.65 -12.26 -9.76
N ARG A 105 -8.72 -11.79 -8.92
CA ARG A 105 -7.70 -12.65 -8.33
C ARG A 105 -8.34 -13.75 -7.46
N PRO A 106 -7.82 -14.99 -7.52
CA PRO A 106 -8.38 -16.11 -6.74
C PRO A 106 -8.24 -15.93 -5.21
N GLY A 107 -7.30 -15.08 -4.79
CA GLY A 107 -7.12 -14.61 -3.42
C GLY A 107 -6.62 -13.16 -3.44
N ASP A 108 -6.72 -12.47 -2.31
CA ASP A 108 -6.31 -11.05 -2.17
C ASP A 108 -6.87 -10.14 -3.28
N ALA A 109 -8.17 -10.29 -3.55
CA ALA A 109 -8.89 -9.46 -4.49
C ALA A 109 -9.12 -8.06 -3.91
N PHE A 110 -8.89 -7.03 -4.72
CA PHE A 110 -9.10 -5.63 -4.36
C PHE A 110 -10.02 -4.95 -5.35
N PHE A 111 -10.95 -4.14 -4.84
CA PHE A 111 -11.89 -3.38 -5.66
C PHE A 111 -11.42 -1.92 -5.82
N ILE A 112 -11.45 -1.43 -7.06
CA ILE A 112 -11.04 -0.07 -7.41
C ILE A 112 -12.11 0.58 -8.29
N THR A 113 -12.46 1.82 -7.99
CA THR A 113 -13.34 2.64 -8.84
C THR A 113 -12.61 3.11 -10.10
N GLU A 114 -13.33 3.36 -11.18
CA GLU A 114 -12.72 3.88 -12.42
C GLU A 114 -11.99 5.21 -12.21
N GLU A 115 -12.52 6.09 -11.35
CA GLU A 115 -11.87 7.35 -10.96
C GLU A 115 -10.49 7.11 -10.34
N HIS A 116 -10.41 6.22 -9.35
CA HIS A 116 -9.14 5.85 -8.73
C HIS A 116 -8.22 5.16 -9.74
N LYS A 117 -8.77 4.43 -10.72
CA LYS A 117 -7.94 3.82 -11.76
C LYS A 117 -7.28 4.87 -12.66
N GLU A 118 -8.04 5.85 -13.12
CA GLU A 118 -7.50 6.94 -13.94
C GLU A 118 -6.45 7.77 -13.18
N GLU A 119 -6.70 8.03 -11.91
CA GLU A 119 -5.75 8.72 -11.03
C GLU A 119 -4.44 7.93 -10.91
N LEU A 120 -4.51 6.65 -10.58
CA LEU A 120 -3.33 5.80 -10.42
C LEU A 120 -2.54 5.65 -11.74
N LYS A 121 -3.21 5.60 -12.89
CA LYS A 121 -2.54 5.63 -14.21
C LYS A 121 -1.72 6.90 -14.42
N LYS A 122 -2.24 8.08 -14.02
CA LYS A 122 -1.52 9.37 -14.10
C LYS A 122 -0.35 9.42 -13.12
N ILE A 123 -0.53 8.89 -11.91
CA ILE A 123 0.51 8.77 -10.88
C ILE A 123 1.64 7.85 -11.37
N ALA A 124 1.30 6.64 -11.83
CA ALA A 124 2.27 5.65 -12.32
C ALA A 124 3.13 6.22 -13.46
N LYS A 125 2.50 6.92 -14.42
CA LYS A 125 3.21 7.59 -15.52
C LYS A 125 4.25 8.60 -15.02
N TRP A 126 3.95 9.35 -13.96
CA TRP A 126 4.88 10.34 -13.42
C TRP A 126 6.04 9.69 -12.64
N TRP A 127 5.75 8.63 -11.89
CA TRP A 127 6.76 7.89 -11.10
C TRP A 127 7.69 7.01 -11.92
N LYS A 128 7.29 6.63 -13.14
CA LYS A 128 8.14 5.84 -14.04
C LYS A 128 9.54 6.45 -14.20
N GLY A 129 10.56 5.60 -14.06
CA GLY A 129 11.98 5.96 -14.04
C GLY A 129 12.50 6.50 -12.70
N LYS A 130 11.63 6.68 -11.69
CA LYS A 130 11.99 7.30 -10.40
C LYS A 130 11.91 6.33 -9.22
N VAL A 131 11.27 5.18 -9.40
CA VAL A 131 10.96 4.23 -8.33
C VAL A 131 12.15 3.35 -7.94
N LEU A 132 12.06 2.71 -6.77
CA LEU A 132 13.08 1.80 -6.28
C LEU A 132 13.33 0.63 -7.24
N TRP A 133 12.27 0.03 -7.79
CA TRP A 133 12.35 -1.05 -8.77
C TRP A 133 13.24 -0.70 -9.97
N ASP A 134 12.96 0.42 -10.63
CA ASP A 134 13.70 0.87 -11.82
C ASP A 134 15.19 1.09 -11.51
N ARG A 135 15.47 1.76 -10.38
CA ARG A 135 16.84 2.04 -9.95
C ARG A 135 17.59 0.76 -9.56
N GLY A 136 16.93 -0.15 -8.86
CA GLY A 136 17.50 -1.44 -8.48
C GLY A 136 17.87 -2.27 -9.71
N ARG A 137 16.95 -2.41 -10.66
CA ARG A 137 17.21 -3.17 -11.90
C ARG A 137 18.28 -2.54 -12.80
N ALA A 138 18.40 -1.22 -12.80
CA ALA A 138 19.45 -0.52 -13.55
C ALA A 138 20.86 -0.78 -13.02
N LEU A 139 21.00 -1.08 -11.72
CA LEU A 139 22.29 -1.41 -11.09
C LEU A 139 22.69 -2.88 -11.25
N MET A 140 21.76 -3.75 -11.60
CA MET A 140 22.03 -5.18 -11.81
C MET A 140 22.77 -5.43 -13.13
N THR A 141 23.61 -6.46 -13.17
CA THR A 141 24.11 -7.00 -14.44
C THR A 141 22.98 -7.72 -15.19
N GLN A 142 23.20 -8.05 -16.48
CA GLN A 142 22.20 -8.82 -17.23
C GLN A 142 21.97 -10.20 -16.61
N GLU A 143 23.03 -10.89 -16.20
CA GLU A 143 22.95 -12.20 -15.52
C GLU A 143 22.07 -12.14 -14.26
N LEU A 144 22.22 -11.11 -13.42
CA LEU A 144 21.41 -10.95 -12.21
C LEU A 144 19.93 -10.69 -12.53
N ARG A 145 19.65 -9.93 -13.60
CA ARG A 145 18.28 -9.72 -14.08
C ARG A 145 17.65 -11.02 -14.56
N ASP A 146 18.38 -11.81 -15.34
CA ASP A 146 17.90 -13.08 -15.88
C ASP A 146 17.63 -14.09 -14.73
N LEU A 147 18.50 -14.13 -13.71
CA LEU A 147 18.29 -14.94 -12.51
C LEU A 147 17.03 -14.51 -11.74
N GLN A 148 16.76 -13.21 -11.64
CA GLN A 148 15.54 -12.71 -11.00
C GLN A 148 14.28 -13.04 -11.80
N ASP A 149 14.32 -12.83 -13.12
CA ASP A 149 13.19 -13.06 -14.03
C ASP A 149 12.88 -14.56 -14.18
N SER A 150 13.90 -15.42 -14.12
CA SER A 150 13.73 -16.88 -14.09
C SER A 150 13.12 -17.41 -12.78
N ALA A 151 12.91 -16.53 -11.79
CA ALA A 151 12.35 -16.88 -10.50
C ALA A 151 13.20 -17.82 -9.61
N ILE A 152 14.44 -18.15 -10.01
CA ILE A 152 15.35 -19.00 -9.22
C ILE A 152 15.83 -18.27 -7.95
N ILE A 153 16.19 -17.00 -8.08
CA ILE A 153 16.53 -16.12 -6.95
C ILE A 153 15.63 -14.90 -7.01
N LYS A 154 14.83 -14.64 -5.96
CA LYS A 154 13.89 -13.52 -5.95
C LYS A 154 14.23 -12.52 -4.85
N ALA A 155 14.35 -11.25 -5.25
CA ALA A 155 14.43 -10.09 -4.35
C ALA A 155 13.29 -9.10 -4.61
N THR A 156 12.17 -9.57 -5.19
CA THR A 156 11.07 -8.71 -5.64
C THR A 156 10.49 -7.90 -4.49
N GLY A 157 10.27 -8.49 -3.32
CA GLY A 157 9.74 -7.78 -2.14
C GLY A 157 10.59 -6.58 -1.73
N ASN A 158 11.92 -6.72 -1.72
CA ASN A 158 12.83 -5.62 -1.38
C ASN A 158 12.81 -4.45 -2.38
N LEU A 159 12.36 -4.70 -3.61
CA LEU A 159 12.28 -3.68 -4.65
C LEU A 159 10.88 -3.11 -4.84
N THR A 160 9.84 -3.80 -4.35
CA THR A 160 8.44 -3.39 -4.49
C THR A 160 7.81 -2.88 -3.20
N SER A 161 8.50 -2.99 -2.05
CA SER A 161 8.05 -2.44 -0.77
C SER A 161 9.19 -1.84 0.06
N GLY A 162 8.84 -1.13 1.14
CA GLY A 162 9.80 -0.75 2.17
C GLY A 162 10.24 -1.96 3.00
N ASP A 163 11.41 -1.86 3.63
CA ASP A 163 11.99 -2.99 4.37
C ASP A 163 11.16 -3.40 5.60
N ALA A 164 10.67 -2.45 6.40
CA ALA A 164 10.04 -2.69 7.70
C ALA A 164 10.94 -3.51 8.64
N HIS A 165 10.80 -4.84 8.73
CA HIS A 165 11.63 -5.83 9.47
C HIS A 165 12.69 -5.29 10.48
N ILE A 166 12.23 -4.53 11.47
CA ILE A 166 13.01 -3.93 12.57
C ILE A 166 12.63 -4.53 13.92
#